data_AF-A0A2H5XQ22-F1
#
_entry.id   AF-A0A2H5XQ22-F1
#
_cell.length_a   1.000
_cell.length_b   1.000
_cell.length_c   1.000
_cell.angle_alpha   90.00
_cell.angle_beta   90.00
_cell.angle_gamma   90.00
#
_symmetry.space_group_name_H-M   'P 1'
#
loop_
_entity.id
_entity.type
_entity.pdbx_description
1 polymer ?
#
loop_
_entity_poly.entity_id
_entity_poly.type
_entity_poly.pdbx_seq_one_letter_code
_entity_poly.pdbx_strand_id
1 'polypeptide(L)'
;MRAKQEGISSSKKITGKERKIEKYKEKIRREISRNGYIYGTIRELSECLRIPLSTLYKIMKSEEFKTEKIKNAKNRYYFLTDQKSRSKPAEKKSPDRKTKS
;
A
#
# COMPACT_ATOMS: atom_id res chain seq x y z
N MET A 1 -6.75 -15.90 -47.17
CA MET A 1 -6.44 -14.62 -46.51
C MET A 1 -5.62 -14.92 -45.25
N ARG A 2 -4.39 -14.41 -45.15
CA ARG A 2 -3.45 -14.73 -44.05
C ARG A 2 -3.62 -13.71 -42.91
N ALA A 3 -3.87 -14.21 -41.70
CA ALA A 3 -4.05 -13.42 -40.49
C ALA A 3 -2.76 -12.66 -40.11
N LYS A 4 -2.91 -11.36 -39.80
CA LYS A 4 -1.87 -10.54 -39.19
C LYS A 4 -1.72 -10.95 -37.72
N GLN A 5 -0.53 -11.44 -37.33
CA GLN A 5 -0.15 -11.56 -35.93
C GLN A 5 0.29 -10.17 -35.45
N GLU A 6 -0.61 -9.47 -34.77
CA GLU A 6 -0.24 -8.38 -33.85
C GLU A 6 0.05 -9.01 -32.49
N GLY A 7 1.26 -8.81 -31.97
CA GLY A 7 1.63 -9.43 -30.71
C GLY A 7 3.05 -9.17 -30.26
N ILE A 8 3.57 -7.95 -30.45
CA ILE A 8 4.81 -7.54 -29.77
C ILE A 8 4.44 -7.22 -28.32
N SER A 9 4.21 -8.27 -27.52
CA SER A 9 4.10 -8.12 -26.07
C SER A 9 5.48 -7.75 -25.56
N SER A 10 5.68 -6.44 -25.44
CA SER A 10 6.89 -5.79 -24.95
C SER A 10 7.19 -6.35 -23.56
N SER A 11 8.02 -7.39 -23.54
CA SER A 11 8.42 -8.12 -22.34
C SER A 11 9.45 -7.25 -21.65
N LYS A 12 8.95 -6.24 -20.94
CA LYS A 12 9.74 -5.29 -20.15
C LYS A 12 10.60 -6.12 -19.21
N LYS A 13 11.91 -6.19 -19.49
CA LYS A 13 12.89 -6.95 -18.69
C LYS A 13 12.90 -6.35 -17.28
N ILE A 14 12.13 -6.95 -16.39
CA ILE A 14 12.03 -6.55 -14.98
C ILE A 14 13.42 -6.77 -14.38
N THR A 15 14.13 -5.68 -14.10
CA THR A 15 15.48 -5.74 -13.54
C THR A 15 15.43 -6.34 -12.13
N GLY A 16 16.52 -6.95 -11.66
CA GLY A 16 16.57 -7.55 -10.31
C GLY A 16 16.22 -6.57 -9.17
N LYS A 17 16.33 -5.26 -9.42
CA LYS A 17 15.93 -4.18 -8.51
C LYS A 17 14.39 -4.04 -8.42
N GLU A 18 13.67 -4.20 -9.52
CA GLU A 18 12.21 -4.14 -9.55
C GLU A 18 11.59 -5.33 -8.78
N ARG A 19 12.18 -6.53 -8.89
CA ARG A 19 11.75 -7.70 -8.08
C ARG A 19 11.89 -7.45 -6.56
N LYS A 20 12.93 -6.75 -6.12
CA LYS A 20 13.09 -6.39 -4.70
C LYS A 20 12.04 -5.37 -4.26
N ILE A 21 11.74 -4.38 -5.09
CA ILE A 21 10.69 -3.39 -4.82
C ILE A 21 9.34 -4.07 -4.68
N GLU A 22 9.02 -5.03 -5.55
CA GLU A 22 7.78 -5.79 -5.49
C GLU A 22 7.63 -6.59 -4.19
N LYS A 23 8.70 -7.24 -3.72
CA LYS A 23 8.71 -7.91 -2.40
C LYS A 23 8.43 -6.93 -1.25
N TYR A 24 8.96 -5.71 -1.33
CA TYR A 24 8.69 -4.68 -0.31
C TYR A 24 7.26 -4.18 -0.37
N LYS A 25 6.69 -4.02 -1.57
CA LYS A 25 5.27 -3.71 -1.76
C LYS A 25 4.39 -4.80 -1.15
N GLU A 26 4.70 -6.07 -1.39
CA GLU A 26 3.97 -7.19 -0.80
C GLU A 26 3.99 -7.16 0.74
N LYS A 27 5.15 -6.85 1.35
CA LYS A 27 5.23 -6.68 2.82
C LYS A 27 4.29 -5.59 3.32
N ILE A 28 4.30 -4.43 2.67
CA ILE A 28 3.41 -3.31 3.03
C ILE A 28 1.96 -3.74 2.91
N ARG A 29 1.58 -4.41 1.81
CA ARG A 29 0.22 -4.94 1.63
C ARG A 29 -0.16 -5.94 2.73
N ARG A 30 0.74 -6.84 3.14
CA ARG A 30 0.46 -7.79 4.23
C ARG A 30 0.24 -7.09 5.56
N GLU A 31 1.05 -6.10 5.88
CA GLU A 31 0.89 -5.34 7.13
C GLU A 31 -0.40 -4.51 7.12
N ILE A 32 -0.74 -3.87 6.01
CA ILE A 32 -2.02 -3.20 5.81
C ILE A 32 -3.18 -4.22 5.88
N SER A 33 -3.05 -5.40 5.28
CA SER A 33 -4.10 -6.43 5.30
C SER A 33 -4.35 -7.00 6.70
N ARG A 34 -3.34 -6.99 7.57
CA ARG A 34 -3.45 -7.43 8.97
C ARG A 34 -4.04 -6.35 9.87
N ASN A 35 -3.57 -5.11 9.72
CA ASN A 35 -3.88 -4.01 10.63
C ASN A 35 -4.93 -3.03 10.10
N GLY A 36 -5.36 -3.18 8.84
CA GLY A 36 -6.20 -2.24 8.11
C GLY A 36 -5.43 -1.02 7.55
N TYR A 37 -4.44 -0.53 8.30
CA TYR A 37 -3.60 0.60 7.90
C TYR A 37 -2.25 0.55 8.63
N ILE A 38 -1.30 1.38 8.19
CA ILE A 38 -0.05 1.61 8.91
C ILE A 38 0.14 3.12 9.04
N TYR A 39 0.47 3.59 10.23
CA TYR A 39 0.76 5.00 10.48
C TYR A 39 2.09 5.14 11.22
N GLY A 40 2.81 6.21 10.93
CA GLY A 40 4.08 6.49 11.59
C GLY A 40 4.86 7.56 10.84
N THR A 41 5.96 8.01 11.43
CA THR A 41 6.95 8.76 10.68
C THR A 41 7.59 7.85 9.63
N ILE A 42 8.17 8.45 8.58
CA ILE A 42 8.85 7.66 7.53
C ILE A 42 9.95 6.76 8.10
N ARG A 43 10.56 7.18 9.21
CA ARG A 43 11.61 6.45 9.90
C ARG A 43 11.05 5.23 10.63
N GLU A 44 10.00 5.42 11.42
CA GLU A 44 9.29 4.31 12.08
C GLU A 44 8.75 3.29 11.07
N LEU A 45 8.17 3.76 9.95
CA LEU A 45 7.71 2.89 8.87
C LEU A 45 8.85 2.09 8.24
N SER A 46 10.00 2.72 8.02
CA SER A 46 11.20 2.08 7.49
C SER A 46 11.73 0.99 8.42
N GLU A 47 11.75 1.26 9.73
CA GLU A 47 12.20 0.32 10.76
C GLU A 47 11.21 -0.84 10.93
N CYS A 48 9.91 -0.55 11.05
CA CYS A 48 8.84 -1.53 11.21
C CYS A 48 8.79 -2.50 10.03
N LEU A 49 8.86 -1.97 8.80
CA LEU A 49 8.81 -2.78 7.58
C LEU A 49 10.16 -3.41 7.21
N ARG A 50 11.25 -3.00 7.88
CA ARG A 50 12.64 -3.31 7.53
C ARG A 50 12.92 -3.02 6.05
N ILE A 51 12.50 -1.84 5.59
CA ILE A 51 12.67 -1.36 4.21
C ILE A 51 13.60 -0.14 4.26
N PRO A 52 14.65 -0.05 3.42
CA PRO A 52 15.47 1.15 3.34
C PRO A 52 14.63 2.40 3.04
N LEU A 53 14.85 3.49 3.77
CA LEU A 53 14.13 4.76 3.61
C LEU A 53 13.99 5.18 2.14
N SER A 54 15.08 5.14 1.37
CA SER A 54 15.10 5.50 -0.04
C SER A 54 14.16 4.66 -0.91
N THR A 55 13.98 3.39 -0.55
CA THR A 55 13.08 2.47 -1.25
C THR A 55 11.64 2.69 -0.80
N LEU A 56 11.42 2.88 0.50
CA LEU A 56 10.11 3.20 1.05
C LEU A 56 9.55 4.50 0.43
N TYR A 57 10.37 5.54 0.30
CA TYR A 57 9.99 6.78 -0.40
C TYR A 57 9.55 6.54 -1.85
N LYS A 58 10.22 5.64 -2.59
CA LYS A 58 9.81 5.31 -3.97
C LYS A 58 8.49 4.56 -4.01
N ILE A 59 8.28 3.64 -3.06
CA ILE A 59 7.04 2.88 -2.95
C ILE A 59 5.87 3.81 -2.58
N MET A 60 6.06 4.70 -1.62
CA MET A 60 5.07 5.69 -1.18
C MET A 60 4.74 6.73 -2.25
N LYS A 61 5.64 6.97 -3.22
CA LYS A 61 5.35 7.79 -4.40
C LYS A 61 4.60 7.05 -5.51
N SER A 62 4.49 5.71 -5.42
CA SER A 62 3.73 4.92 -6.38
C SER A 62 2.24 5.05 -6.10
N GLU A 63 1.42 5.10 -7.15
CA GLU A 63 -0.05 5.21 -7.02
C GLU A 63 -0.69 4.02 -6.29
N GLU A 64 0.02 2.90 -6.18
CA GLU A 64 -0.45 1.66 -5.55
C GLU A 64 -0.93 1.81 -4.09
N PHE A 65 -0.36 2.76 -3.34
CA PHE A 65 -0.72 2.97 -1.94
C PHE A 65 -1.26 4.38 -1.76
N LYS A 66 -2.39 4.49 -1.06
CA LYS A 66 -2.87 5.81 -0.63
C LYS A 66 -2.03 6.23 0.57
N THR A 67 -1.16 7.22 0.35
CA THR A 67 -0.40 7.89 1.41
C THR A 67 -1.02 9.24 1.75
N GLU A 68 -1.47 9.41 2.99
CA GLU A 68 -1.94 10.69 3.50
C GLU A 68 -0.90 11.27 4.46
N LYS A 69 -0.51 12.53 4.26
CA LYS A 69 0.48 13.20 5.11
C LYS A 69 -0.24 13.98 6.20
N ILE A 70 -0.11 13.51 7.42
CA ILE A 70 -0.66 14.18 8.59
C ILE A 70 0.47 15.02 9.19
N LYS A 71 0.36 16.34 9.04
CA LYS A 71 1.27 17.28 9.72
C LYS A 71 0.78 17.43 11.16
N ASN A 72 1.60 16.98 12.11
CA ASN A 72 1.47 17.39 13.50
C ASN A 72 2.55 18.42 13.80
N ALA A 73 2.31 19.33 14.75
CA ALA A 73 3.08 20.57 14.97
C ALA A 73 4.62 20.41 15.07
N LYS A 74 5.14 19.19 15.26
CA LYS A 74 6.58 18.87 15.31
C LYS A 74 7.03 17.76 14.34
N ASN A 75 6.14 16.89 13.87
CA ASN A 75 6.49 15.67 13.11
C ASN A 75 5.57 15.44 11.90
N ARG A 76 6.12 14.85 10.83
CA ARG A 76 5.36 14.42 9.64
C ARG A 76 5.04 12.94 9.76
N TYR A 77 3.77 12.64 9.97
CA TYR A 77 3.25 11.28 9.94
C TYR A 77 2.71 10.95 8.56
N TYR A 78 2.83 9.68 8.20
CA TYR A 78 2.31 9.12 6.97
C TYR A 78 1.35 8.02 7.31
N PHE A 79 0.14 8.12 6.76
CA PHE A 79 -0.88 7.11 6.84
C PHE A 79 -0.89 6.34 5.53
N LEU A 80 -0.56 5.05 5.56
CA LEU A 80 -0.56 4.15 4.41
C LEU A 80 -1.76 3.22 4.47
N THR A 81 -2.52 3.20 3.38
CA THR A 81 -3.57 2.22 3.11
C THR A 81 -3.46 1.72 1.69
N ASP A 82 -3.96 0.52 1.44
CA ASP A 82 -4.02 -0.05 0.11
C ASP A 82 -5.14 0.65 -0.68
N GLN A 83 -4.81 1.21 -1.84
CA GLN A 83 -5.75 2.04 -2.59
C GLN A 83 -6.95 1.20 -3.11
N LYS A 84 -6.73 -0.10 -3.36
CA LYS A 84 -7.75 -1.05 -3.82
C LYS A 84 -8.75 -1.42 -2.73
N SER A 85 -8.42 -1.27 -1.45
CA SER A 85 -9.34 -1.58 -0.34
C SER A 85 -10.45 -0.54 -0.19
N ARG A 86 -10.34 0.64 -0.82
CA ARG A 86 -11.38 1.67 -0.78
C ARG A 86 -12.63 1.34 -1.62
N SER A 87 -12.64 0.21 -2.33
CA SER A 87 -13.83 -0.28 -3.05
C SER A 87 -14.80 -1.10 -2.20
N LYS A 88 -14.59 -1.24 -0.89
CA LYS A 88 -15.65 -1.68 0.04
C LYS A 88 -15.52 -0.94 1.38
N PRO A 89 -16.41 0.01 1.72
CA PRO A 89 -16.71 0.22 3.11
C PRO A 89 -17.30 -1.10 3.63
N ALA A 90 -16.60 -1.76 4.56
CA ALA A 90 -17.22 -2.74 5.42
C ALA A 90 -18.22 -2.00 6.31
N GLU A 91 -19.41 -1.78 5.77
CA GLU A 91 -20.61 -1.73 6.59
C GLU A 91 -20.68 -3.04 7.39
N LYS A 92 -21.10 -2.93 8.66
CA LYS A 92 -21.29 -3.97 9.70
C LYS A 92 -20.07 -4.10 10.65
N LYS A 93 -20.18 -3.78 11.95
CA LYS A 93 -21.34 -3.82 12.85
C LYS A 93 -21.29 -2.68 13.89
N SER A 94 -22.32 -1.85 13.92
CA SER A 94 -22.81 -1.29 15.19
C SER A 94 -23.41 -2.45 16.00
N PRO A 95 -23.05 -2.67 17.27
CA PRO A 95 -23.91 -3.45 18.15
C PRO A 95 -25.10 -2.56 18.52
N ASP A 96 -26.19 -2.68 17.76
CA ASP A 96 -27.53 -2.37 18.28
C ASP A 96 -27.82 -3.38 19.39
N ARG A 97 -27.65 -2.97 20.64
CA ARG A 97 -28.38 -3.58 21.75
C ARG A 97 -29.42 -2.57 22.21
N LYS A 98 -30.62 -2.70 21.64
CA LYS A 98 -31.87 -2.33 22.30
C LYS A 98 -31.86 -2.88 23.72
N THR A 99 -31.73 -2.00 24.71
CA THR A 99 -32.16 -2.30 26.08
C THR A 99 -33.67 -2.11 26.10
N LYS A 100 -34.41 -3.21 26.10
CA LYS A 100 -35.82 -3.23 26.50
C LYS A 100 -36.03 -4.46 27.38
N SER A 101 -36.02 -4.24 28.69
CA SER A 101 -36.69 -5.03 29.72
C SER A 101 -36.88 -4.11 30.92
#